data_AF-A0A2J4PEE8-F1
#
_entry.id   AF-A0A2J4PEE8-F1
#
_cell.length_a   1.000
_cell.length_b   1.000
_cell.length_c   1.000
_cell.angle_alpha   90.00
_cell.angle_beta   90.00
_cell.angle_gamma   90.00
#
_symmetry.space_group_name_H-M   'P 1'
#
loop_
_entity.id
_entity.type
_entity.pdbx_description
1 polymer ?
#
loop_
_entity_poly.entity_id
_entity_poly.type
_entity_poly.pdbx_seq_one_letter_code
_entity_poly.pdbx_strand_id
1 'polypeptide(L)'
;MLKWLQRPSQSQPPAPNAMLPEGWFAPQSAERLLATPLRQSCLQQLRQLTPLPDTLFDSWILTAIHRFAALVQLLPASQNHHHSIPGGLLDC
;
A
#
# COMPACT_ATOMS: atom_id res chain seq x y z
N MET A 1 4.74 28.44 -3.74
CA MET A 1 5.35 27.19 -3.22
C MET A 1 4.50 26.68 -2.06
N LEU A 2 3.83 25.54 -2.22
CA LEU A 2 2.90 24.99 -1.22
C LEU A 2 3.64 24.39 -0.02
N LYS A 3 3.97 25.24 0.96
CA LYS A 3 4.67 24.89 2.20
C LYS A 3 3.94 23.84 3.07
N TRP A 4 2.66 23.57 2.79
CA TRP A 4 1.85 22.61 3.54
C TRP A 4 2.06 21.14 3.16
N LEU A 5 2.71 20.88 2.02
CA LEU A 5 3.11 19.52 1.60
C LEU A 5 4.34 19.00 2.36
N GLN A 6 5.10 19.88 3.03
CA GLN A 6 6.28 19.51 3.82
C GLN A 6 5.93 19.46 5.30
N ARG A 7 5.00 18.59 5.68
CA ARG A 7 4.90 18.16 7.07
C ARG A 7 5.73 16.88 7.23
N PRO A 8 6.80 16.88 8.05
CA PRO A 8 7.35 15.63 8.50
C PRO A 8 6.24 14.93 9.30
N SER A 9 5.83 13.76 8.84
CA SER A 9 4.91 12.91 9.57
C SER A 9 5.66 12.33 10.77
N GLN A 10 5.78 13.10 11.84
CA GLN A 10 6.07 12.56 13.17
C GLN A 10 4.75 12.11 13.80
N SER A 11 4.12 11.11 13.19
CA SER A 11 3.11 10.32 13.87
C SER A 11 3.87 9.38 14.79
N GLN A 12 3.81 9.60 16.11
CA GLN A 12 4.26 8.57 17.05
C GLN A 12 3.54 7.26 16.69
N PRO A 13 4.25 6.12 16.56
CA PRO A 13 3.58 4.85 16.42
C PRO A 13 2.62 4.70 17.60
N PRO A 14 1.37 4.26 17.38
CA PRO A 14 0.50 3.91 18.50
C PRO A 14 1.25 2.95 19.41
N ALA A 15 1.10 3.13 20.73
CA ALA A 15 1.76 2.29 21.72
C ALA A 15 1.56 0.81 21.33
N PRO A 16 2.63 0.00 21.24
CA PRO A 16 2.61 -1.31 20.56
C PRO A 16 1.60 -2.32 21.14
N ASN A 17 1.01 -2.04 22.30
CA ASN A 17 0.09 -2.93 23.03
C ASN A 17 -1.28 -2.32 23.35
N ALA A 18 -1.66 -1.16 22.80
CA ALA A 18 -3.04 -0.72 22.90
C ALA A 18 -3.91 -1.57 21.97
N MET A 19 -4.83 -2.35 22.54
CA MET A 19 -5.79 -3.13 21.74
C MET A 19 -6.62 -2.17 20.91
N LEU A 20 -6.51 -2.25 19.58
CA LEU A 20 -7.32 -1.44 18.68
C LEU A 20 -8.78 -1.90 18.77
N PRO A 21 -9.76 -0.97 18.68
CA PRO A 21 -11.17 -1.35 18.60
C PRO A 21 -11.42 -2.23 17.38
N GLU A 22 -12.49 -3.03 17.42
CA GLU A 22 -12.87 -3.88 16.31
C GLU A 22 -13.06 -3.07 15.01
N GLY A 23 -12.52 -3.56 13.90
CA GLY A 23 -12.55 -2.88 12.60
C GLY A 23 -11.50 -1.77 12.43
N TRP A 24 -10.67 -1.48 13.44
CA TRP A 24 -9.55 -0.55 13.30
C TRP A 24 -8.25 -1.27 12.97
N PHE A 25 -7.46 -0.65 12.09
CA PHE A 25 -6.17 -1.17 11.66
C PHE A 25 -5.07 -0.16 11.94
N ALA A 26 -3.94 -0.63 12.46
CA ALA A 26 -2.74 0.19 12.51
C ALA A 26 -2.21 0.39 11.07
N PRO A 27 -1.67 1.58 10.75
CA PRO A 27 -0.94 1.77 9.49
C PRO A 27 0.20 0.77 9.37
N GLN A 28 0.34 0.17 8.19
CA GLN A 28 1.37 -0.79 7.85
C GLN A 28 2.32 -0.21 6.80
N SER A 29 3.54 -0.76 6.76
CA SER A 29 4.48 -0.44 5.70
C SER A 29 4.00 -1.00 4.36
N ALA A 30 4.41 -0.39 3.25
CA ALA A 30 4.03 -0.84 1.92
C ALA A 30 4.52 -2.27 1.65
N GLU A 31 5.71 -2.61 2.13
CA GLU A 31 6.31 -3.95 1.99
C GLU A 31 5.42 -4.98 2.67
N ARG A 32 4.94 -4.69 3.88
CA ARG A 32 4.04 -5.60 4.62
C ARG A 32 2.69 -5.75 3.93
N LEU A 33 2.13 -4.65 3.41
CA LEU A 33 0.87 -4.66 2.68
C LEU A 33 0.98 -5.48 1.38
N LEU A 34 2.11 -5.43 0.69
CA LEU A 34 2.31 -6.10 -0.60
C LEU A 34 2.87 -7.53 -0.45
N ALA A 35 3.22 -7.98 0.76
CA ALA A 35 3.86 -9.27 1.00
C ALA A 35 2.95 -10.49 0.79
N THR A 36 1.66 -10.32 0.49
CA THR A 36 0.76 -11.47 0.26
C THR A 36 1.17 -12.22 -1.03
N PRO A 37 1.02 -13.55 -1.09
CA PRO A 37 1.43 -14.33 -2.27
C PRO A 37 0.78 -13.85 -3.57
N LEU A 38 -0.51 -13.48 -3.50
CA LEU A 38 -1.25 -12.95 -4.65
C LEU A 38 -0.63 -11.64 -5.17
N ARG A 39 -0.34 -10.68 -4.27
CA ARG A 39 0.21 -9.38 -4.65
C ARG A 39 1.64 -9.51 -5.17
N GLN A 40 2.45 -10.39 -4.58
CA GLN A 40 3.80 -10.69 -5.08
C GLN A 40 3.77 -11.32 -6.48
N SER A 41 2.86 -12.27 -6.71
CA SER A 41 2.64 -12.84 -8.06
C SER A 41 2.28 -11.75 -9.07
N CYS A 42 1.36 -10.85 -8.71
CA CYS A 42 0.96 -9.74 -9.57
C CYS A 42 2.14 -8.79 -9.88
N LEU A 43 2.95 -8.43 -8.87
CA LEU A 43 4.15 -7.61 -9.07
C LEU A 43 5.16 -8.26 -10.01
N GLN A 44 5.36 -9.58 -9.89
CA GLN A 44 6.22 -10.32 -10.82
C GLN A 44 5.66 -10.29 -12.24
N GLN A 45 4.36 -10.53 -12.43
CA GLN A 45 3.72 -10.45 -13.74
C GLN A 45 3.83 -9.06 -14.34
N LEU A 46 3.59 -8.01 -13.55
CA LEU A 46 3.68 -6.62 -13.99
C LEU A 46 5.11 -6.29 -14.44
N ARG A 47 6.14 -6.82 -13.75
CA ARG A 47 7.54 -6.72 -14.18
C ARG A 47 7.79 -7.41 -15.51
N GLN A 48 7.32 -8.64 -15.70
CA GLN A 48 7.53 -9.39 -16.95
C GLN A 48 6.82 -8.74 -18.15
N LEU A 49 5.66 -8.12 -17.92
CA LEU A 49 4.86 -7.49 -18.97
C LEU A 49 5.27 -6.04 -19.28
N THR A 50 6.11 -5.44 -18.44
CA THR A 50 6.56 -4.05 -18.62
C THR A 50 7.96 -4.07 -19.23
N PRO A 51 8.16 -3.56 -20.47
CA PRO A 51 9.45 -3.59 -21.15
C PRO A 51 10.39 -2.49 -20.63
N LEU A 52 10.77 -2.56 -19.37
CA LEU A 52 11.73 -1.67 -18.72
C LEU A 52 12.90 -2.47 -18.14
N PRO A 53 14.12 -1.91 -18.11
CA PRO A 53 15.19 -2.43 -17.28
C PRO A 53 14.76 -2.51 -15.81
N ASP A 54 15.25 -3.51 -15.07
CA ASP A 54 14.89 -3.73 -13.67
C ASP A 54 15.10 -2.49 -12.79
N THR A 55 16.17 -1.74 -13.03
CA THR A 55 16.47 -0.51 -12.30
C THR A 55 15.43 0.59 -12.51
N LEU A 56 14.87 0.71 -13.72
CA LEU A 56 13.78 1.66 -14.01
C LEU A 56 12.45 1.15 -13.48
N PHE A 57 12.20 -0.16 -13.55
CA PHE A 57 11.03 -0.75 -12.94
C PHE A 57 11.00 -0.47 -11.42
N ASP A 58 12.10 -0.68 -10.71
CA ASP A 58 12.20 -0.47 -9.27
C ASP A 58 12.01 1.00 -8.90
N SER A 59 12.73 1.88 -9.60
CA SER A 59 12.74 3.31 -9.29
C SER A 59 11.43 4.02 -9.64
N TRP A 60 10.69 3.55 -10.65
CA TRP A 60 9.47 4.22 -11.11
C TRP A 60 8.21 3.46 -10.71
N ILE A 61 8.11 2.21 -11.15
CA ILE A 61 6.86 1.43 -11.05
C ILE A 61 6.70 0.88 -9.64
N LEU A 62 7.69 0.16 -9.11
CA LEU A 62 7.62 -0.40 -7.77
C LEU A 62 7.51 0.70 -6.71
N THR A 63 8.25 1.80 -6.89
CA THR A 63 8.16 2.98 -6.02
C THR A 63 6.76 3.61 -6.04
N ALA A 64 6.12 3.73 -7.20
CA ALA A 64 4.75 4.23 -7.31
C ALA A 64 3.76 3.30 -6.59
N ILE A 65 3.88 1.99 -6.77
CA ILE A 65 3.02 0.99 -6.12
C ILE A 65 3.22 1.01 -4.60
N HIS A 66 4.45 1.11 -4.10
CA HIS A 66 4.73 1.22 -2.67
C HIS A 66 4.09 2.49 -2.07
N ARG A 67 4.22 3.63 -2.73
CA ARG A 67 3.62 4.90 -2.28
C ARG A 67 2.10 4.82 -2.30
N PHE A 68 1.52 4.20 -3.32
CA PHE A 68 0.08 3.96 -3.40
C PHE A 68 -0.38 3.08 -2.24
N ALA A 69 0.29 1.94 -1.99
CA ALA A 69 -0.05 1.04 -0.91
C ALA A 69 0.04 1.69 0.48
N ALA A 70 1.10 2.46 0.73
CA ALA A 70 1.23 3.23 1.95
C ALA A 70 0.11 4.27 2.13
N LEU A 71 -0.43 4.82 1.04
CA LEU A 71 -1.52 5.80 1.07
C LEU A 71 -2.87 5.14 1.32
N VAL A 72 -3.18 4.05 0.60
CA VAL A 72 -4.50 3.41 0.67
C VAL A 72 -4.65 2.39 1.79
N GLN A 73 -3.54 1.89 2.35
CA GLN A 73 -3.56 0.94 3.47
C GLN A 73 -4.50 -0.24 3.19
N LEU A 74 -5.51 -0.44 4.05
CA LEU A 74 -6.52 -1.50 3.93
C LEU A 74 -7.90 -0.95 3.51
N LEU A 75 -7.94 0.20 2.83
CA LEU A 75 -9.22 0.75 2.36
C LEU A 75 -9.92 -0.24 1.41
N PRO A 76 -11.24 -0.44 1.58
CA PRO A 76 -12.03 -1.14 0.59
C PRO A 76 -12.16 -0.28 -0.67
N ALA A 77 -12.31 -0.91 -1.82
CA ALA A 77 -12.47 -0.17 -3.08
C ALA A 77 -13.88 0.36 -3.30
N SER A 78 -14.85 -0.31 -2.68
CA SER A 78 -16.28 -0.02 -2.82
C SER A 78 -17.05 -0.52 -1.59
N GLN A 79 -18.30 -0.11 -1.48
CA GLN A 79 -19.20 -0.58 -0.41
C GLN A 79 -19.82 -1.94 -0.74
N ASN A 80 -20.03 -2.24 -2.03
CA ASN A 80 -20.57 -3.51 -2.53
C ASN A 80 -19.60 -4.09 -3.58
N HIS A 81 -19.47 -5.43 -3.66
CA HIS A 81 -18.64 -6.28 -4.56
C HIS A 81 -17.48 -7.02 -3.88
N HIS A 82 -16.78 -7.89 -4.61
CA HIS A 82 -15.63 -8.68 -4.16
C HIS A 82 -14.50 -7.85 -3.54
N HIS A 83 -14.40 -6.56 -3.86
CA HIS A 83 -13.38 -5.63 -3.33
C HIS A 83 -13.89 -4.72 -2.19
N SER A 84 -15.01 -5.07 -1.54
CA SER A 84 -15.48 -4.37 -0.33
C SER A 84 -14.76 -4.80 0.95
N ILE A 85 -13.89 -5.82 0.86
CA ILE A 85 -13.09 -6.34 1.97
C ILE A 85 -11.88 -5.42 2.29
N PRO A 86 -11.30 -5.50 3.50
CA PRO A 86 -10.08 -4.78 3.83
C PRO A 86 -8.95 -5.04 2.84
N GLY A 87 -8.36 -3.97 2.31
CA GLY A 87 -7.33 -4.03 1.28
C GLY A 87 -7.87 -4.21 -0.14
N GLY A 88 -9.21 -4.20 -0.32
CA GLY A 88 -9.82 -4.36 -1.64
C GLY A 88 -9.31 -3.36 -2.67
N LEU A 89 -8.99 -2.12 -2.29
CA LEU A 89 -8.46 -1.11 -3.21
C LEU A 89 -7.04 -1.43 -3.74
N LEU A 90 -6.28 -2.29 -3.06
CA LEU A 90 -5.01 -2.82 -3.55
C LEU A 90 -5.18 -4.00 -4.51
N ASP A 91 -6.34 -4.65 -4.47
CA ASP A 91 -6.62 -5.90 -5.19
C ASP A 91 -7.56 -5.71 -6.39
N CYS A 92 -7.95 -4.46 -6.68
CA CYS A 92 -8.80 -4.10 -7.83
C CYS A 92 -8.08 -4.18 -9.17
#